data_AF-A0A9P8YL46-F1
#
_entry.id   AF-A0A9P8YL46-F1
#
_cell.length_a   1.000
_cell.length_b   1.000
_cell.length_c   1.000
_cell.angle_alpha   90.00
_cell.angle_beta   90.00
_cell.angle_gamma   90.00
#
_symmetry.space_group_name_H-M   'P 1'
#
loop_
_entity.id
_entity.type
_entity.pdbx_description
1 polymer ?
#
loop_
_entity_poly.entity_id
_entity_poly.type
_entity_poly.pdbx_seq_one_letter_code
_entity_poly.pdbx_strand_id
1 'polypeptide(L)'
;TYAKIKKHRHERFNAFVQKGDALAQGENDELWAFAFAIPKTGAGELRQWSSPAVLADAPALPAHLRKVIFDFLNPHRAQAVKERTQREEAWQDQLQTAKAQTSATDQRFAAL
;
A
#
# COMPACT_ATOMS: atom_id res chain seq x y z
N THR A 1 11.39 -11.21 -15.33
CA THR A 1 10.85 -11.63 -14.01
C THR A 1 9.89 -10.59 -13.40
N TYR A 2 8.91 -10.11 -14.17
CA TYR A 2 7.93 -9.08 -13.74
C TYR A 2 6.50 -9.61 -13.54
N ALA A 3 6.22 -10.86 -13.94
CA ALA A 3 4.87 -11.42 -13.93
C ALA A 3 4.37 -11.87 -12.54
N LYS A 4 5.26 -12.14 -11.58
CA LYS A 4 4.87 -12.71 -10.27
C LYS A 4 4.33 -11.68 -9.26
N ILE A 5 4.50 -10.37 -9.49
CA ILE A 5 4.03 -9.30 -8.57
C ILE A 5 2.60 -8.82 -8.91
N LYS A 6 1.94 -9.36 -9.95
CA LYS A 6 0.59 -8.92 -10.36
C LYS A 6 -0.57 -9.39 -9.46
N LYS A 7 -0.38 -10.35 -8.55
CA LYS A 7 -1.52 -11.05 -7.94
C LYS A 7 -2.34 -10.27 -6.89
N HIS A 8 -1.92 -9.09 -6.41
CA HIS A 8 -2.66 -8.36 -5.35
C HIS A 8 -2.51 -6.84 -5.43
N ARG A 9 -2.76 -6.22 -6.59
CA ARG A 9 -2.89 -4.76 -6.71
C ARG A 9 -4.27 -4.43 -7.29
N HIS A 10 -4.92 -3.41 -6.73
CA HIS A 10 -6.25 -2.96 -7.15
C HIS A 10 -6.26 -2.61 -8.64
N GLU A 11 -7.26 -3.06 -9.39
CA GLU A 11 -7.30 -2.95 -10.85
C GLU A 11 -7.13 -1.51 -11.35
N ARG A 12 -7.76 -0.55 -10.67
CA ARG A 12 -7.61 0.89 -10.96
C ARG A 12 -6.16 1.38 -10.91
N PHE A 13 -5.34 0.84 -10.00
CA PHE A 13 -3.93 1.20 -9.93
C PHE A 13 -3.13 0.66 -11.11
N ASN A 14 -3.37 -0.59 -11.49
CA ASN A 14 -2.69 -1.18 -12.65
C ASN A 14 -3.05 -0.41 -13.93
N ALA A 15 -4.33 -0.01 -14.09
CA ALA A 15 -4.77 0.82 -15.21
C ALA A 15 -4.09 2.20 -15.21
N PHE A 16 -3.95 2.83 -14.03
CA PHE A 16 -3.28 4.13 -13.91
C PHE A 16 -1.79 4.04 -14.22
N VAL A 17 -1.12 3.00 -13.72
CA VAL A 17 0.29 2.71 -14.02
C VAL A 17 0.50 2.50 -15.52
N GLN A 18 -0.35 1.70 -16.17
CA GLN A 18 -0.26 1.48 -17.61
C GLN A 18 -0.42 2.77 -18.42
N LYS A 19 -1.35 3.65 -18.03
CA LYS A 19 -1.53 4.95 -18.69
C LYS A 19 -0.34 5.89 -18.44
N GLY A 20 0.19 5.92 -17.22
CA GLY A 20 1.37 6.70 -16.87
C GLY A 20 2.60 6.25 -17.67
N ASP A 21 2.81 4.94 -17.78
CA ASP A 21 3.89 4.36 -18.58
C ASP A 21 3.73 4.71 -20.07
N ALA A 22 2.50 4.66 -20.62
CA ALA A 22 2.23 5.04 -22.00
C ALA A 22 2.48 6.54 -22.26
N LEU A 23 2.10 7.42 -21.33
CA LEU A 23 2.38 8.86 -21.39
C LEU A 23 3.87 9.16 -21.34
N ALA A 24 4.63 8.44 -20.51
CA ALA A 24 6.08 8.59 -20.40
C ALA A 24 6.85 8.08 -21.62
N GLN A 25 6.25 7.18 -22.41
CA GLN A 25 6.82 6.68 -23.66
C GLN A 25 6.45 7.52 -24.88
N GLY A 26 5.45 8.39 -24.77
CA GLY A 26 5.09 9.31 -25.82
C GLY A 26 6.08 10.47 -25.92
N GLU A 27 6.40 10.90 -27.14
CA GLU A 27 7.02 12.21 -27.37
C GLU A 27 5.94 13.27 -27.17
N ASN A 28 6.00 13.97 -26.04
CA ASN A 28 5.12 15.10 -25.75
C ASN A 28 5.95 16.20 -25.09
N ASP A 29 5.98 17.38 -25.73
CA ASP A 29 6.73 18.56 -25.27
C ASP A 29 6.02 19.35 -24.17
N GLU A 30 4.81 18.92 -23.78
CA GLU A 30 4.05 19.57 -22.72
C GLU A 30 4.64 19.28 -21.32
N LEU A 31 4.62 20.30 -20.46
CA LEU A 31 5.08 20.18 -19.08
C LEU A 31 4.06 19.40 -18.24
N TRP A 32 4.39 18.15 -17.92
CA TRP A 32 3.58 17.33 -17.01
C TRP A 32 4.42 16.54 -16.01
N ALA A 33 3.84 16.27 -14.84
CA ALA A 33 4.36 15.37 -13.82
C ALA A 33 3.19 14.73 -13.04
N PHE A 34 3.21 13.42 -12.88
CA PHE A 34 2.19 12.66 -12.17
C PHE A 34 2.83 11.74 -11.14
N ALA A 35 2.19 11.60 -9.98
CA ALA A 35 2.60 10.66 -8.96
C ALA A 35 1.39 9.94 -8.39
N PHE A 36 1.52 8.63 -8.18
CA PHE A 36 0.45 7.78 -7.66
C PHE A 36 0.99 6.87 -6.57
N ALA A 37 0.29 6.84 -5.43
CA ALA A 37 0.69 6.06 -4.27
C ALA A 37 -0.40 5.06 -3.87
N ILE A 38 0.01 3.85 -3.49
CA ILE A 38 -0.82 2.92 -2.72
C ILE A 38 -0.18 2.72 -1.34
N PRO A 39 -0.86 3.05 -0.24
CA PRO A 39 -0.45 2.59 1.07
C PRO A 39 -0.66 1.06 1.16
N LYS A 40 0.42 0.31 1.34
CA LYS A 40 0.40 -1.14 1.52
C LYS A 40 1.42 -1.49 2.60
N THR A 41 0.94 -2.12 3.70
CA THR A 41 1.77 -2.71 4.77
C THR A 41 3.03 -1.90 5.12
N GLY A 42 2.85 -0.71 5.70
CA GLY A 42 3.94 0.11 6.25
C GLY A 42 4.74 0.95 5.24
N ALA A 43 5.12 0.40 4.08
CA ALA A 43 6.00 1.09 3.12
C ALA A 43 5.28 1.66 1.88
N GLY A 44 4.17 1.05 1.45
CA GLY A 44 3.44 1.43 0.24
C GLY A 44 4.23 1.32 -1.07
N GLU A 45 3.56 1.58 -2.19
CA GLU A 45 4.20 1.72 -3.50
C GLU A 45 3.93 3.13 -4.02
N LEU A 46 4.98 3.85 -4.41
CA LEU A 46 4.89 5.12 -5.12
C LEU A 46 5.41 4.92 -6.54
N ARG A 47 4.63 5.37 -7.53
CA ARG A 47 5.06 5.49 -8.93
C ARG A 47 4.98 6.96 -9.31
N GLN A 48 5.97 7.41 -10.07
CA GLN A 48 6.04 8.78 -10.56
C GLN A 48 6.49 8.78 -12.02
N TRP A 49 5.95 9.72 -12.78
CA TRP A 49 6.27 9.97 -14.18
C TRP A 49 6.39 11.48 -14.37
N SER A 50 7.24 11.91 -15.29
CA SER A 50 7.39 13.31 -15.66
C SER A 50 7.86 13.43 -17.11
N SER A 51 7.44 14.50 -17.77
CA SER A 51 7.95 14.89 -19.08
C SER A 51 9.45 15.23 -19.04
N PRO A 52 10.19 15.09 -20.16
CA PRO A 52 11.57 15.56 -20.27
C PRO A 52 11.71 17.07 -20.03
N ALA A 53 10.74 17.87 -20.48
CA ALA A 53 10.73 19.33 -20.28
C ALA A 53 10.72 19.70 -18.79
N VAL A 54 9.90 19.02 -17.97
CA VAL A 54 9.89 19.22 -16.51
C VAL A 54 11.24 18.85 -15.87
N LEU A 55 11.90 17.80 -16.37
CA LEU A 55 13.21 17.39 -15.86
C LEU A 55 14.30 18.42 -16.18
N ALA A 56 14.20 19.11 -17.32
CA ALA A 56 15.12 20.18 -17.70
C ALA A 56 14.89 21.46 -16.89
N ASP A 57 13.63 21.91 -16.78
CA ASP A 57 13.29 23.20 -16.15
C ASP A 57 13.25 23.13 -14.62
N ALA A 58 12.82 21.99 -14.07
CA ALA A 58 12.62 21.79 -12.64
C ALA A 58 13.08 20.38 -12.19
N PRO A 59 14.39 20.07 -12.23
CA PRO A 59 14.92 18.74 -11.92
C PRO A 59 14.62 18.26 -10.49
N ALA A 60 14.37 19.18 -9.56
CA ALA A 60 13.99 18.85 -8.18
C ALA A 60 12.50 18.45 -8.02
N LEU A 61 11.65 18.72 -9.01
CA LEU A 61 10.20 18.53 -8.91
C LEU A 61 9.80 17.08 -8.61
N PRO A 62 10.37 16.03 -9.24
CA PRO A 62 10.01 14.65 -8.92
C PRO A 62 10.29 14.28 -7.45
N ALA A 63 11.44 14.72 -6.91
CA ALA A 63 11.78 14.49 -5.51
C ALA A 63 10.86 15.27 -4.55
N HIS A 64 10.52 16.51 -4.92
CA HIS A 64 9.61 17.34 -4.16
C HIS A 64 8.19 16.75 -4.10
N LEU A 65 7.64 16.32 -5.24
CA LEU A 65 6.33 15.65 -5.31
C LEU A 65 6.29 14.40 -4.44
N ARG A 66 7.35 13.58 -4.52
CA ARG A 66 7.51 12.42 -3.65
C ARG A 66 7.43 12.81 -2.18
N LYS A 67 8.20 13.82 -1.75
CA LYS A 67 8.20 14.29 -0.36
C LYS A 67 6.80 14.72 0.09
N VAL A 68 6.14 15.60 -0.67
CA VAL A 68 4.79 16.12 -0.35
C VAL A 68 3.79 14.98 -0.15
N ILE A 69 3.80 13.98 -1.04
CA ILE A 69 2.90 12.83 -0.94
C ILE A 69 3.21 11.97 0.29
N PHE A 70 4.49 11.70 0.55
CA PHE A 70 4.88 10.91 1.72
C PHE A 70 4.54 11.60 3.04
N ASP A 71 4.78 12.91 3.13
CA ASP A 71 4.44 13.71 4.32
C ASP A 71 2.92 13.67 4.57
N PHE A 72 2.10 13.82 3.53
CA PHE A 72 0.64 13.71 3.63
C PHE A 72 0.17 12.31 4.04
N LEU A 73 0.78 11.25 3.52
CA LEU A 73 0.38 9.87 3.81
C LEU A 73 0.87 9.35 5.16
N ASN A 74 1.89 9.97 5.76
CA ASN A 74 2.52 9.48 6.98
C ASN A 74 1.54 9.30 8.16
N PRO A 75 0.63 10.25 8.47
CA PRO A 75 -0.35 10.08 9.54
C PRO A 75 -1.31 8.90 9.28
N HIS A 76 -1.74 8.72 8.03
CA HIS A 76 -2.62 7.61 7.65
C HIS A 76 -1.95 6.24 7.80
N ARG A 77 -0.64 6.17 7.58
CA ARG A 77 0.13 4.93 7.83
C ARG A 77 0.23 4.61 9.30
N ALA A 78 0.51 5.60 10.14
CA ALA A 78 0.54 5.42 11.59
C ALA A 78 -0.81 4.90 12.10
N GLN A 79 -1.91 5.47 11.62
CA GLN A 79 -3.27 5.01 11.94
C GLN A 79 -3.51 3.56 11.48
N ALA A 80 -3.15 3.21 10.24
CA ALA A 80 -3.35 1.85 9.72
C ALA A 80 -2.56 0.79 10.50
N VAL A 81 -1.34 1.12 10.96
CA VAL A 81 -0.53 0.23 11.80
C VAL A 81 -1.19 0.03 13.17
N LYS A 82 -1.68 1.12 13.78
CA LYS A 82 -2.40 1.06 15.06
C LYS A 82 -3.63 0.17 14.96
N GLU A 83 -4.48 0.38 13.95
CA GLU A 83 -5.68 -0.44 13.74
C GLU A 83 -5.35 -1.91 13.47
N ARG A 84 -4.29 -2.18 12.72
CA ARG A 84 -3.85 -3.56 12.48
C ARG A 84 -3.46 -4.23 13.80
N THR A 85 -2.67 -3.54 14.62
CA THR A 85 -2.21 -4.06 15.92
C THR A 85 -3.42 -4.36 16.82
N GLN A 86 -4.38 -3.44 16.91
CA GLN A 86 -5.61 -3.62 17.67
C GLN A 86 -6.45 -4.82 17.18
N ARG A 87 -6.54 -5.02 15.85
CA ARG A 87 -7.23 -6.19 15.28
C ARG A 87 -6.50 -7.49 15.58
N GLU A 88 -5.17 -7.48 15.52
CA GLU A 88 -4.33 -8.64 15.81
C GLU A 88 -4.47 -9.05 17.28
N GLU A 89 -4.44 -8.09 18.21
CA GLU A 89 -4.70 -8.31 19.64
C GLU A 89 -6.10 -8.90 19.88
N ALA A 90 -7.14 -8.29 19.33
CA ALA A 90 -8.50 -8.79 19.45
C ALA A 90 -8.67 -10.21 18.89
N TRP A 91 -7.98 -10.53 17.79
CA TRP A 91 -7.98 -11.87 17.20
C TRP A 91 -7.27 -12.89 18.10
N GLN A 92 -6.15 -12.52 18.72
CA GLN A 92 -5.45 -13.39 19.67
C GLN A 92 -6.32 -13.69 20.89
N ASP A 93 -7.02 -12.70 21.43
CA ASP A 93 -7.94 -12.89 22.56
C ASP A 93 -9.09 -13.86 22.22
N GLN A 94 -9.64 -13.75 21.01
CA GLN A 94 -10.64 -14.69 20.49
C GLN A 94 -10.07 -16.11 20.35
N LEU A 95 -8.83 -16.26 19.89
CA LEU A 95 -8.18 -17.57 19.79
C LEU A 95 -7.94 -18.19 21.18
N GLN A 96 -7.54 -17.40 22.17
CA GLN A 96 -7.31 -17.88 23.53
C GLN A 96 -8.61 -18.33 24.20
N THR A 97 -9.67 -17.52 24.09
CA THR A 97 -11.00 -17.88 24.61
C THR A 97 -11.57 -19.12 23.93
N ALA A 98 -11.44 -19.25 22.61
CA ALA A 98 -11.88 -20.43 21.87
C ALA A 98 -11.12 -21.70 22.34
N LYS A 99 -9.79 -21.62 22.52
CA LYS A 99 -8.97 -22.72 23.04
C LYS A 99 -9.36 -23.13 24.46
N ALA A 100 -9.61 -22.15 25.34
CA ALA A 100 -10.05 -22.40 26.71
C ALA A 100 -11.40 -23.15 26.72
N GLN A 101 -12.35 -22.74 25.87
CA GLN A 101 -13.64 -23.42 25.73
C GLN A 101 -13.51 -24.85 25.21
N THR A 102 -12.66 -25.09 24.20
CA THR A 102 -12.44 -26.46 23.68
C THR A 102 -11.86 -27.35 24.77
N SER A 103 -10.82 -26.88 25.48
CA SER A 103 -10.20 -27.67 26.56
C SER A 103 -11.16 -27.99 27.71
N ALA A 104 -12.05 -27.07 28.09
CA ALA A 104 -13.07 -27.29 29.11
C ALA A 104 -14.16 -28.26 28.63
N THR A 105 -14.47 -28.26 27.34
CA THR A 105 -15.43 -29.18 26.73
C THR A 105 -14.86 -30.59 26.68
N ASP A 106 -13.59 -30.74 26.27
CA ASP A 106 -12.90 -32.04 26.23
C ASP A 106 -12.77 -32.66 27.63
N GLN A 107 -12.47 -31.86 28.66
CA GLN A 107 -12.44 -32.33 30.05
C GLN A 107 -13.82 -32.77 30.56
N ARG A 108 -14.90 -32.12 30.12
CA ARG A 108 -16.27 -32.52 30.44
C ARG A 108 -16.66 -33.84 29.78
N PHE A 109 -16.27 -34.05 28.52
CA PHE A 109 -16.52 -35.31 27.81
C PHE A 109 -15.69 -36.47 28.35
N ALA A 110 -14.47 -36.23 28.81
CA ALA A 110 -13.63 -37.25 29.43
C ALA A 110 -14.08 -37.69 30.83
N ALA A 111 -14.98 -36.93 31.47
CA ALA A 111 -15.51 -37.19 32.81
C ALA A 111 -16.89 -37.88 32.83
N LEU A 112 -17.44 -38.21 31.65
CA LEU A 112 -18.67 -38.98 31.43
C LEU A 112 -18.33 -40.43 31.05
#